data_AF-A0A948ALV2-F1
#
_entry.id   AF-A0A948ALV2-F1
#
_cell.length_a   1.000
_cell.length_b   1.000
_cell.length_c   1.000
_cell.angle_alpha   90.00
_cell.angle_beta   90.00
_cell.angle_gamma   90.00
#
_symmetry.space_group_name_H-M   'P 1'
#
loop_
_entity.id
_entity.type
_entity.pdbx_description
1 polymer ?
#
loop_
_entity_poly.entity_id
_entity_poly.type
_entity_poly.pdbx_seq_one_letter_code
_entity_poly.pdbx_strand_id
1 'polypeptide(L)'
;PWYRIPENATEDDNPDIEDYLGHGDLLATYKQGGSTYSLLLRNNLKSTSNHGAIQASWSFPLHGRLKGYIQYFNGYGESLIDYNHSQQSIGLGVILTDWM
;
A
#
# COMPACT_ATOMS: atom_id res chain seq x y z
N PRO A 1 8.14 7.34 6.88
CA PRO A 1 8.47 8.52 6.05
C PRO A 1 9.69 8.20 5.18
N TRP A 2 9.83 8.85 4.03
CA TRP A 2 10.96 8.67 3.12
C TRP A 2 11.34 9.98 2.42
N TYR A 3 12.51 9.97 1.79
CA TYR A 3 13.02 11.06 0.97
C TYR A 3 13.60 10.44 -0.31
N ARG A 4 13.13 10.88 -1.49
CA ARG A 4 13.68 10.44 -2.77
C ARG A 4 15.08 11.02 -2.95
N ILE A 5 16.04 10.15 -3.24
CA ILE A 5 17.39 10.59 -3.60
C ILE A 5 17.32 11.20 -5.01
N PRO A 6 17.84 12.41 -5.25
CA PRO A 6 17.81 13.04 -6.56
C PRO A 6 18.55 12.21 -7.61
N GLU A 7 17.99 12.14 -8.81
CA GLU A 7 18.58 11.49 -9.99
C GLU A 7 18.65 12.44 -11.18
N ASN A 8 19.41 12.07 -12.22
CA ASN A 8 19.49 12.86 -13.43
C ASN A 8 18.15 12.85 -14.16
N ALA A 9 17.63 14.02 -14.52
CA ALA A 9 16.34 14.14 -15.19
C ALA A 9 16.22 13.40 -16.53
N THR A 10 17.35 13.09 -17.20
CA THR A 10 17.37 12.32 -18.45
C THR A 10 17.30 10.80 -18.24
N GLU A 11 17.50 10.35 -17.01
CA GLU A 11 17.50 8.93 -16.60
C GLU A 11 16.32 8.64 -15.64
N ASP A 12 15.49 9.66 -15.34
CA ASP A 12 14.36 9.57 -14.42
C ASP A 12 13.12 9.06 -15.13
N ASP A 13 12.78 7.79 -14.89
CA ASP A 13 11.61 7.14 -15.49
C ASP A 13 10.27 7.67 -14.94
N ASN A 14 10.25 8.19 -13.71
CA ASN A 14 9.02 8.61 -13.02
C ASN A 14 9.26 9.93 -12.24
N PRO A 15 9.49 11.06 -12.94
CA PRO A 15 9.96 12.30 -12.32
C PRO A 15 8.95 12.90 -11.34
N ASP A 16 7.66 12.61 -11.50
CA ASP A 16 6.55 13.07 -10.67
C ASP A 16 6.06 12.03 -9.64
N ILE A 17 6.81 10.95 -9.37
CA ILE A 17 6.36 9.87 -8.48
C ILE A 17 6.00 10.34 -7.06
N GLU A 18 6.71 11.35 -6.52
CA GLU A 18 6.41 11.92 -5.19
C GLU A 18 5.07 12.67 -5.15
N ASP A 19 4.56 13.11 -6.30
CA ASP A 19 3.25 13.76 -6.41
C ASP A 19 2.10 12.78 -6.20
N TYR A 20 2.35 11.49 -6.34
CA TYR A 20 1.37 10.43 -6.13
C TYR A 20 1.60 9.66 -4.84
N LEU A 21 2.86 9.26 -4.57
CA LEU A 21 3.16 8.48 -3.38
C LEU A 21 3.31 9.34 -2.11
N GLY A 22 3.65 10.62 -2.25
CA GLY A 22 3.98 11.46 -1.11
C GLY A 22 5.32 11.09 -0.47
N HIS A 23 5.42 11.35 0.83
CA HIS A 23 6.66 11.18 1.63
C HIS A 23 6.49 10.24 2.83
N GLY A 24 5.41 9.47 2.87
CA GLY A 24 5.15 8.56 3.98
C GLY A 24 3.87 7.77 3.87
N ASP A 25 3.89 6.59 4.50
CA ASP A 25 2.73 5.74 4.74
C ASP A 25 2.47 5.65 6.25
N LEU A 26 1.18 5.59 6.60
CA LEU A 26 0.71 5.25 7.93
C LEU A 26 0.12 3.84 7.91
N LEU A 27 0.78 2.90 8.60
CA LEU A 27 0.31 1.53 8.76
C LEU A 27 -0.22 1.32 10.17
N ALA A 28 -1.49 0.95 10.29
CA ALA A 28 -2.10 0.49 11.53
C ALA A 28 -2.39 -1.00 11.43
N THR A 29 -2.00 -1.79 12.43
CA THR A 29 -2.25 -3.24 12.45
C THR A 29 -2.83 -3.66 13.80
N TYR A 30 -3.85 -4.51 13.76
CA TYR A 30 -4.54 -5.04 14.93
C TYR A 30 -4.68 -6.56 14.82
N LYS A 31 -4.30 -7.29 15.86
CA LYS A 31 -4.32 -8.76 15.91
C LYS A 31 -5.30 -9.22 16.97
N GLN A 32 -6.27 -10.06 16.60
CA GLN A 32 -7.26 -10.62 17.51
C GLN A 32 -7.63 -12.04 17.09
N GLY A 33 -7.52 -12.99 18.04
CA GLY A 33 -8.01 -14.36 17.82
C GLY A 33 -7.34 -15.11 16.66
N GLY A 34 -6.08 -14.82 16.34
CA GLY A 34 -5.36 -15.40 15.19
C GLY A 34 -5.58 -14.67 13.86
N SER A 35 -6.57 -13.79 13.80
CA SER A 35 -6.78 -12.86 12.70
C SER A 35 -5.92 -11.62 12.84
N THR A 36 -5.47 -11.07 11.72
CA THR A 36 -4.76 -9.79 11.65
C THR A 36 -5.46 -8.88 10.67
N TYR A 37 -5.72 -7.66 11.11
CA TYR A 37 -6.29 -6.58 10.32
C TYR A 37 -5.21 -5.52 10.14
N SER A 38 -4.96 -5.10 8.90
CA SER A 38 -4.04 -4.01 8.64
C SER A 38 -4.69 -2.96 7.74
N LEU A 39 -4.37 -1.71 8.02
CA LEU A 39 -4.81 -0.55 7.27
C LEU A 39 -3.59 0.31 6.95
N LEU A 40 -3.27 0.46 5.67
CA LEU A 40 -2.26 1.37 5.17
C LEU A 40 -2.97 2.58 4.58
N LEU A 41 -2.57 3.77 5.02
CA LEU A 41 -3.01 5.05 4.50
C LEU A 41 -1.81 5.78 3.90
N ARG A 42 -1.96 6.24 2.67
CA ARG A 42 -0.98 7.02 1.93
C ARG A 42 -1.60 8.34 1.48
N ASN A 43 -0.88 9.43 1.64
CA ASN A 43 -1.30 10.73 1.12
C ASN A 43 -0.08 11.61 0.77
N ASN A 44 -0.17 12.33 -0.35
CA ASN A 44 0.86 13.27 -0.76
C ASN A 44 0.85 14.59 0.04
N LEU A 45 -0.18 14.82 0.87
CA LEU A 45 -0.39 15.98 1.74
C LEU A 45 -0.33 17.35 1.02
N LYS A 46 -0.47 17.36 -0.31
CA LYS A 46 -0.53 18.59 -1.09
C LYS A 46 -1.91 19.21 -0.98
N SER A 47 -1.97 20.54 -0.80
CA SER A 47 -3.23 21.29 -0.75
C SER A 47 -3.91 21.42 -2.12
N THR A 48 -3.14 21.35 -3.21
CA THR A 48 -3.62 21.34 -4.59
C THR A 48 -3.15 20.06 -5.28
N SER A 49 -4.05 19.37 -5.99
CA SER A 49 -3.80 18.04 -6.60
C SER A 49 -3.42 16.97 -5.56
N ASN A 50 -4.31 16.73 -4.60
CA ASN A 50 -4.10 15.72 -3.57
C ASN A 50 -4.30 14.31 -4.14
N HIS A 51 -3.32 13.44 -3.93
CA HIS A 51 -3.34 12.04 -4.30
C HIS A 51 -3.04 11.19 -3.07
N GLY A 52 -3.59 9.98 -3.04
CA GLY A 52 -3.40 9.06 -1.94
C GLY A 52 -3.90 7.67 -2.26
N ALA A 53 -3.75 6.79 -1.29
CA ALA A 53 -4.24 5.43 -1.37
C ALA A 53 -4.62 4.90 0.01
N ILE A 54 -5.52 3.92 -0.01
CA ILE A 54 -5.90 3.12 1.13
C ILE A 54 -5.74 1.65 0.77
N GLN A 55 -5.12 0.88 1.66
CA GLN A 55 -5.07 -0.57 1.56
C GLN A 55 -5.56 -1.17 2.87
N ALA A 56 -6.63 -1.97 2.78
CA ALA A 56 -7.15 -2.72 3.90
C ALA A 56 -6.88 -4.20 3.66
N SER A 57 -6.33 -4.90 4.64
CA SER A 57 -6.07 -6.32 4.55
C SER A 57 -6.52 -7.06 5.80
N TRP A 58 -7.01 -8.28 5.59
CA TRP A 58 -7.44 -9.17 6.65
C TRP A 58 -6.86 -10.56 6.41
N SER A 59 -6.08 -11.04 7.36
CA SER A 59 -5.65 -12.43 7.44
C SER A 59 -6.43 -13.18 8.52
N PHE A 60 -6.76 -14.44 8.27
CA PHE A 60 -7.48 -15.29 9.24
C PHE A 60 -6.92 -16.72 9.22
N PRO A 61 -6.94 -17.43 10.35
CA PRO A 61 -6.37 -18.78 10.44
C PRO A 61 -7.17 -19.77 9.57
N LEU A 62 -6.47 -20.59 8.78
CA LEU A 62 -7.05 -21.72 8.06
C LEU A 62 -6.65 -23.04 8.73
N HIS A 63 -5.36 -23.39 8.68
CA HIS A 63 -4.85 -24.63 9.28
C HIS A 63 -3.36 -24.53 9.61
N GLY A 64 -2.99 -24.78 10.86
CA GLY A 64 -1.60 -24.67 11.31
C GLY A 64 -1.04 -23.27 11.08
N ARG A 65 -0.06 -23.17 10.17
CA ARG A 65 0.58 -21.89 9.76
C ARG A 65 -0.09 -21.25 8.53
N LEU A 66 -0.99 -21.95 7.86
CA LEU A 66 -1.70 -21.43 6.69
C LEU A 66 -2.79 -20.47 7.15
N LYS A 67 -2.79 -19.27 6.59
CA LYS A 67 -3.84 -18.27 6.77
C LYS A 67 -4.48 -17.93 5.43
N GLY A 68 -5.77 -17.63 5.45
CA GLY A 68 -6.47 -16.97 4.35
C GLY A 68 -6.16 -15.48 4.40
N TYR A 69 -6.18 -14.83 3.25
CA TYR A 69 -5.84 -13.42 3.10
C TYR A 69 -6.78 -12.74 2.12
N ILE A 70 -7.33 -11.60 2.56
CA ILE A 70 -8.15 -10.71 1.74
C ILE A 70 -7.46 -9.35 1.74
N GLN A 71 -7.32 -8.75 0.56
CA GLN A 71 -6.79 -7.40 0.41
C GLN A 71 -7.72 -6.57 -0.46
N TYR A 72 -7.93 -5.34 -0.05
CA TYR A 72 -8.61 -4.31 -0.82
C TYR A 72 -7.66 -3.12 -0.96
N PHE A 73 -7.50 -2.63 -2.18
CA PHE A 73 -6.73 -1.43 -2.48
C PHE A 73 -7.61 -0.42 -3.22
N ASN A 74 -7.44 0.87 -2.91
CA ASN A 74 -8.05 1.96 -3.66
C ASN A 74 -7.14 3.18 -3.64
N GLY A 75 -6.78 3.68 -4.82
CA GLY A 75 -6.01 4.91 -4.99
C GLY A 75 -4.88 4.77 -6.00
N TYR A 76 -3.81 5.54 -5.80
CA TYR A 76 -2.64 5.64 -6.67
C TYR A 76 -1.45 4.84 -6.15
N GLY A 77 -0.59 4.34 -7.05
CA GLY A 77 0.64 3.66 -6.62
C GLY A 77 0.43 2.28 -6.03
N GLU A 78 -0.52 1.51 -6.57
CA GLU A 78 -0.61 0.06 -6.29
C GLU A 78 0.63 -0.66 -6.82
N SER A 79 1.11 -0.24 -7.99
CA SER A 79 2.30 -0.74 -8.65
C SER A 79 3.17 0.44 -9.12
N LEU A 80 4.44 0.17 -9.43
CA LEU A 80 5.32 1.19 -10.02
C LEU A 80 4.88 1.58 -11.43
N ILE A 81 4.31 0.65 -12.20
CA ILE A 81 3.86 0.94 -13.56
C ILE A 81 2.58 1.78 -13.56
N ASP A 82 1.73 1.60 -12.54
CA ASP A 82 0.45 2.32 -12.38
C ASP A 82 0.54 3.42 -11.31
N TYR A 83 1.72 3.99 -11.07
CA TYR A 83 1.91 4.94 -9.96
C TYR A 83 1.05 6.19 -10.07
N ASN A 84 0.80 6.64 -11.30
CA ASN A 84 -0.01 7.80 -11.64
C ASN A 84 -1.45 7.44 -12.05
N HIS A 85 -1.87 6.19 -11.86
CA HIS A 85 -3.21 5.71 -12.20
C HIS A 85 -4.02 5.41 -10.92
N SER A 86 -5.27 5.89 -10.88
CA SER A 86 -6.20 5.56 -9.80
C SER A 86 -6.89 4.26 -10.11
N GLN A 87 -6.73 3.27 -9.23
CA GLN A 87 -7.37 1.98 -9.40
C GLN A 87 -7.95 1.45 -8.09
N GLN A 88 -8.86 0.49 -8.24
CA GLN A 88 -9.47 -0.23 -7.14
C GLN A 88 -9.33 -1.72 -7.41
N SER A 89 -8.77 -2.45 -6.45
CA SER A 89 -8.54 -3.89 -6.57
C SER A 89 -9.03 -4.63 -5.34
N ILE A 90 -9.45 -5.88 -5.55
CA ILE A 90 -9.74 -6.82 -4.47
C ILE A 90 -9.02 -8.14 -4.77
N GLY A 91 -8.26 -8.63 -3.79
CA GLY A 91 -7.48 -9.85 -3.87
C GLY A 91 -7.90 -10.84 -2.80
N LEU A 92 -7.92 -12.12 -3.16
CA LEU A 92 -8.16 -13.24 -2.27
C LEU A 92 -7.02 -14.24 -2.44
N GLY A 93 -6.46 -14.73 -1.34
CA GLY A 93 -5.33 -15.65 -1.41
C GLY A 93 -5.03 -16.35 -0.09
N VAL A 94 -3.84 -16.94 -0.01
CA VAL A 94 -3.32 -17.61 1.17
C VAL A 94 -1.93 -17.08 1.50
N ILE A 95 -1.60 -17.01 2.79
CA ILE A 95 -0.29 -16.60 3.28
C ILE A 95 0.23 -17.62 4.31
N LEU A 96 1.55 -17.83 4.33
CA LEU A 96 2.22 -18.76 5.24
C LEU A 96 2.82 -18.06 6.47
N THR A 97 3.07 -16.76 6.36
CA THR A 97 3.63 -15.94 7.43
C THR A 97 2.95 -14.58 7.35
N ASP A 98 2.55 -14.11 8.51
CA ASP A 98 2.02 -12.77 8.71
C ASP A 98 3.11 -11.94 9.38
N TRP A 99 3.01 -10.61 9.35
CA TRP A 99 4.06 -9.68 9.81
C TRP A 99 4.36 -9.78 11.32
N MET A 100 3.66 -10.66 12.05
CA MET A 100 3.83 -11.02 13.47
C MET A 100 3.51 -12.47 13.80
#